data_AF-G3I8K1-F1
#
_entry.id   AF-G3I8K1-F1
#
_cell.length_a   1.000
_cell.length_b   1.000
_cell.length_c   1.000
_cell.angle_alpha   90.00
_cell.angle_beta   90.00
_cell.angle_gamma   90.00
#
_symmetry.space_group_name_H-M   'P 1'
#
loop_
_entity.id
_entity.type
_entity.pdbx_description
1 polymer ?
#
loop_
_entity_poly.entity_id
_entity_poly.type
_entity_poly.pdbx_seq_one_letter_code
_entity_poly.pdbx_strand_id
1 'polypeptide(L)'
;MQDRSLMPYTDATVHEVQRFIDMAPTSLPHAVTCDIKFRDYFIPTGTTVITSLSSVLDDRKEFPNPEVFDPGHFLDKNGNFKKSDYFMPFSTGKQICAGEGLARMELFLFLTTILQNFKLKSLVCPKDIDINPVVNGLASLPPLSKVYGPVFTLYLGMRPTVVLHGYEAVKEALIDHGEEFAGRGSFPVAERFNKGLGIVFSNGSRWKETRRFTLMTLRNLGMGKRSIEDCVQEEAQCLVEELRKTNGSPCDPTFILGCAPCNVICSIIFQNRFDYKDKYFLDFLKKLNENFRILSSPWLQEADLSTLHLNSLQFLPLSSCPEHRGSGRWPLTTSLVPWPRGLLPQSKKPKSVPAAKLEDKPVSLGLRKGEKEQQKQLNTLTQYKMK
;
A
#
# COMPACT_ATOMS: atom_id res chain seq x y z
N MET A 1 -11.65 20.71 11.45
CA MET A 1 -12.46 19.50 11.17
C MET A 1 -13.96 19.74 11.25
N GLN A 2 -14.46 20.64 12.09
CA GLN A 2 -15.91 20.97 12.15
C GLN A 2 -16.44 21.44 10.79
N ASP A 3 -15.68 22.25 10.07
CA ASP A 3 -16.07 22.76 8.74
C ASP A 3 -16.12 21.69 7.65
N ARG A 4 -15.62 20.47 7.91
CA ARG A 4 -15.62 19.40 6.89
C ARG A 4 -17.02 19.08 6.39
N SER A 5 -18.02 19.07 7.28
CA SER A 5 -19.41 18.83 6.90
C SER A 5 -19.99 19.92 6.00
N LEU A 6 -19.39 21.11 5.99
CA LEU A 6 -19.77 22.23 5.13
C LEU A 6 -19.05 22.21 3.77
N MET A 7 -18.12 21.27 3.56
CA MET A 7 -17.33 21.14 2.32
C MET A 7 -17.49 19.75 1.69
N PRO A 8 -18.73 19.33 1.33
CA PRO A 8 -19.00 17.97 0.88
C PRO A 8 -18.22 17.60 -0.39
N TYR A 9 -18.04 18.53 -1.33
CA TYR A 9 -17.27 18.30 -2.55
C TYR A 9 -15.77 18.06 -2.25
N THR A 10 -15.21 18.80 -1.29
CA THR A 10 -13.81 18.60 -0.88
C THR A 10 -13.62 17.27 -0.19
N ASP A 11 -14.55 16.89 0.69
CA ASP A 11 -14.52 15.58 1.36
C ASP A 11 -14.64 14.46 0.33
N ALA A 12 -15.56 14.59 -0.62
CA ALA A 12 -15.71 13.66 -1.75
C ALA A 12 -14.44 13.57 -2.61
N THR A 13 -13.78 14.70 -2.88
CA THR A 13 -12.51 14.74 -3.61
C THR A 13 -11.41 13.97 -2.86
N VAL A 14 -11.28 14.14 -1.54
CA VAL A 14 -10.29 13.40 -0.73
C VAL A 14 -10.56 11.90 -0.71
N HIS A 15 -11.83 11.49 -0.73
CA HIS A 15 -12.21 10.07 -0.85
C HIS A 15 -11.89 9.53 -2.23
N GLU A 16 -12.21 10.28 -3.28
CA GLU A 16 -11.91 9.90 -4.65
C GLU A 16 -10.41 9.80 -4.89
N VAL A 17 -9.59 10.69 -4.32
CA VAL A 17 -8.11 10.55 -4.35
C VAL A 17 -7.69 9.21 -3.78
N GLN A 18 -8.18 8.81 -2.60
CA GLN A 18 -7.81 7.55 -1.97
C GLN A 18 -8.29 6.32 -2.76
N ARG A 19 -9.48 6.39 -3.37
CA ARG A 19 -10.00 5.33 -4.24
C ARG A 19 -9.16 5.21 -5.52
N PHE A 20 -8.92 6.34 -6.19
CA PHE A 20 -8.29 6.40 -7.51
C PHE A 20 -6.80 6.04 -7.49
N ILE A 21 -6.05 6.45 -6.47
CA ILE A 21 -4.62 6.09 -6.36
C ILE A 21 -4.41 4.60 -6.04
N ASP A 22 -5.47 3.91 -5.56
CA ASP A 22 -5.44 2.51 -5.14
C ASP A 22 -4.18 2.17 -4.32
N MET A 23 -3.97 2.89 -3.22
CA MET A 23 -2.69 2.89 -2.48
C MET A 23 -2.25 1.48 -2.04
N ALA A 24 -3.22 0.61 -1.72
CA ALA A 24 -3.00 -0.77 -1.31
C ALA A 24 -3.88 -1.70 -2.16
N PRO A 25 -3.44 -2.08 -3.38
CA PRO A 25 -4.20 -2.90 -4.31
C PRO A 25 -4.63 -4.24 -3.72
N THR A 26 -3.78 -4.82 -2.87
CA THR A 26 -4.10 -5.97 -2.04
C THR A 26 -3.91 -5.68 -0.56
N SER A 27 -4.69 -6.33 0.30
CA SER A 27 -4.39 -6.31 1.73
C SER A 27 -3.01 -6.89 2.01
N LEU A 28 -2.43 -6.52 3.14
CA LEU A 28 -1.39 -7.35 3.73
C LEU A 28 -1.92 -8.79 3.87
N PRO A 29 -1.08 -9.81 3.64
CA PRO A 29 -1.54 -11.18 3.74
C PRO A 29 -2.07 -11.51 5.14
N HIS A 30 -3.25 -12.12 5.17
CA HIS A 30 -3.88 -12.67 6.36
C HIS A 30 -3.63 -14.18 6.44
N ALA A 31 -3.96 -14.78 7.56
CA ALA A 31 -4.03 -16.22 7.73
C ALA A 31 -5.33 -16.57 8.45
N VAL A 32 -5.99 -17.66 8.05
CA VAL A 32 -7.14 -18.16 8.81
C VAL A 32 -6.68 -18.75 10.15
N THR A 33 -7.38 -18.42 11.23
CA THR A 33 -7.00 -18.81 12.61
C THR A 33 -7.58 -20.16 13.03
N CYS A 34 -8.57 -20.67 12.30
CA CYS A 34 -9.18 -21.97 12.47
C CYS A 34 -9.66 -22.52 11.12
N ASP A 35 -9.98 -23.81 11.09
CA ASP A 35 -10.61 -24.44 9.93
C ASP A 35 -11.99 -23.83 9.74
N ILE A 36 -12.27 -23.34 8.53
CA ILE A 36 -13.52 -22.65 8.22
C ILE A 36 -14.11 -23.15 6.91
N LYS A 37 -15.43 -23.35 6.90
CA LYS A 37 -16.20 -23.42 5.67
C LYS A 37 -16.58 -21.99 5.27
N PHE A 38 -15.93 -21.47 4.25
CA PHE A 38 -16.21 -20.14 3.71
C PHE A 38 -16.85 -20.32 2.34
N ARG A 39 -18.15 -19.99 2.23
CA ARG A 39 -18.99 -20.31 1.07
C ARG A 39 -18.92 -21.82 0.76
N ASP A 40 -18.61 -22.17 -0.48
CA ASP A 40 -18.49 -23.56 -0.94
C ASP A 40 -17.10 -24.16 -0.70
N TYR A 41 -16.21 -23.44 -0.01
CA TYR A 41 -14.82 -23.80 0.19
C TYR A 41 -14.52 -24.18 1.63
N PHE A 42 -13.70 -25.21 1.82
CA PHE A 42 -13.06 -25.50 3.09
C PHE A 42 -11.65 -24.89 3.09
N ILE A 43 -11.38 -24.01 4.05
CA ILE A 43 -10.10 -23.32 4.20
C ILE A 43 -9.45 -23.80 5.50
N PRO A 44 -8.36 -24.59 5.44
CA PRO A 44 -7.66 -25.08 6.63
C PRO A 44 -6.97 -23.95 7.39
N THR A 45 -6.87 -24.10 8.72
CA THR A 45 -6.12 -23.23 9.62
C THR A 45 -4.72 -22.92 9.10
N GLY A 46 -4.28 -21.67 9.20
CA GLY A 46 -2.98 -21.21 8.75
C GLY A 46 -2.86 -20.94 7.25
N THR A 47 -3.89 -21.24 6.45
CA THR A 47 -3.91 -20.90 5.02
C THR A 47 -3.82 -19.38 4.84
N THR A 48 -2.91 -18.94 3.97
CA THR A 48 -2.75 -17.53 3.65
C THR A 48 -3.94 -17.02 2.85
N VAL A 49 -4.43 -15.84 3.18
CA VAL A 49 -5.52 -15.16 2.49
C VAL A 49 -5.07 -13.77 2.06
N ILE A 50 -5.31 -13.41 0.80
CA ILE A 50 -5.07 -12.07 0.28
C ILE A 50 -6.40 -11.52 -0.24
N THR A 51 -6.76 -10.30 0.16
CA THR A 51 -7.94 -9.62 -0.42
C THR A 51 -7.49 -8.66 -1.52
N SER A 52 -8.19 -8.68 -2.64
CA SER A 52 -8.03 -7.66 -3.69
C SER A 52 -8.86 -6.44 -3.31
N LEU A 53 -8.22 -5.42 -2.74
CA LEU A 53 -8.89 -4.16 -2.39
C LEU A 53 -9.20 -3.35 -3.65
N SER A 54 -8.34 -3.40 -4.68
CA SER A 54 -8.63 -2.78 -6.00
C SER A 54 -9.96 -3.26 -6.54
N SER A 55 -10.25 -4.56 -6.45
CA SER A 55 -11.52 -5.12 -6.95
C SER A 55 -12.77 -4.57 -6.25
N VAL A 56 -12.61 -4.02 -5.04
CA VAL A 56 -13.67 -3.36 -4.29
C VAL A 56 -13.73 -1.88 -4.65
N LEU A 57 -12.57 -1.20 -4.74
CA LEU A 57 -12.45 0.22 -5.06
C LEU A 57 -12.75 0.55 -6.54
N ASP A 58 -12.71 -0.45 -7.41
CA ASP A 58 -13.04 -0.38 -8.84
C ASP A 58 -14.37 -1.07 -9.18
N ASP A 59 -15.20 -1.40 -8.18
CA ASP A 59 -16.48 -2.06 -8.45
C ASP A 59 -17.41 -1.11 -9.23
N ARG A 60 -17.61 -1.41 -10.52
CA ARG A 60 -18.42 -0.61 -11.45
C ARG A 60 -19.89 -0.45 -11.04
N LYS A 61 -20.40 -1.28 -10.13
CA LYS A 61 -21.75 -1.13 -9.60
C LYS A 61 -21.86 0.04 -8.64
N GLU A 62 -20.81 0.28 -7.85
CA GLU A 62 -20.77 1.36 -6.87
C GLU A 62 -20.06 2.60 -7.40
N PHE A 63 -19.02 2.41 -8.21
CA PHE A 63 -18.21 3.48 -8.81
C PHE A 63 -18.29 3.42 -10.35
N PRO A 64 -19.28 4.07 -10.98
CA PRO A 64 -19.42 4.08 -12.43
C PRO A 64 -18.23 4.75 -13.14
N ASN A 65 -17.60 4.07 -14.10
CA ASN A 65 -16.36 4.53 -14.77
C ASN A 65 -15.20 4.75 -13.78
N PRO A 66 -14.79 3.72 -13.01
CA PRO A 66 -13.81 3.84 -11.93
C PRO A 66 -12.42 4.28 -12.42
N GLU A 67 -12.13 4.13 -13.71
CA GLU A 67 -10.93 4.66 -14.37
C GLU A 67 -10.90 6.19 -14.54
N VAL A 68 -12.01 6.87 -14.29
CA VAL A 68 -12.13 8.33 -14.32
C VAL A 68 -12.16 8.84 -12.89
N PHE A 69 -11.35 9.86 -12.61
CA PHE A 69 -11.40 10.57 -11.33
C PHE A 69 -12.70 11.38 -11.26
N ASP A 70 -13.62 10.96 -10.41
CA ASP A 70 -14.92 11.62 -10.22
C ASP A 70 -15.31 11.71 -8.73
N PRO A 71 -15.20 12.90 -8.09
CA PRO A 71 -15.71 13.11 -6.74
C PRO A 71 -17.21 12.81 -6.60
N GLY A 72 -17.98 12.83 -7.70
CA GLY A 72 -19.39 12.47 -7.73
C GLY A 72 -19.70 11.08 -7.16
N HIS A 73 -18.73 10.16 -7.21
CA HIS A 73 -18.82 8.84 -6.56
C HIS A 73 -19.16 8.90 -5.06
N PHE A 74 -18.81 10.00 -4.39
CA PHE A 74 -19.01 10.19 -2.95
C PHE A 74 -20.03 11.29 -2.65
N LEU A 75 -20.88 11.65 -3.62
CA LEU A 75 -21.92 12.65 -3.47
C LEU A 75 -23.30 12.02 -3.68
N ASP A 76 -24.27 12.40 -2.84
CA ASP A 76 -25.67 12.08 -3.08
C ASP A 76 -26.28 13.02 -4.14
N LYS A 77 -27.54 12.75 -4.53
CA LYS A 77 -28.29 13.56 -5.50
C LYS A 77 -28.47 15.04 -5.10
N ASN A 78 -28.26 15.39 -3.83
CA ASN A 78 -28.37 16.74 -3.30
C ASN A 78 -26.98 17.41 -3.17
N GLY A 79 -25.90 16.72 -3.56
CA GLY A 79 -24.53 17.21 -3.40
C GLY A 79 -23.98 17.07 -1.99
N ASN A 80 -24.63 16.32 -1.10
CA ASN A 80 -24.07 16.01 0.22
C ASN A 80 -23.07 14.87 0.12
N PHE A 81 -22.06 14.89 0.98
CA PHE A 81 -21.12 13.79 1.09
C PHE A 81 -21.84 12.50 1.54
N LYS A 82 -21.63 11.43 0.77
CA LYS A 82 -22.12 10.09 1.06
C LYS A 82 -20.96 9.11 1.00
N LYS A 83 -20.56 8.58 2.16
CA LYS A 83 -19.57 7.52 2.23
C LYS A 83 -20.15 6.23 1.64
N SER A 84 -19.36 5.57 0.78
CA SER A 84 -19.66 4.23 0.28
C SER A 84 -19.13 3.14 1.24
N ASP A 85 -19.85 2.03 1.37
CA ASP A 85 -19.36 0.85 2.09
C ASP A 85 -18.22 0.14 1.34
N TYR A 86 -18.10 0.36 0.03
CA TYR A 86 -16.99 -0.14 -0.79
C TYR A 86 -15.70 0.64 -0.56
N PHE A 87 -15.76 1.78 0.14
CA PHE A 87 -14.59 2.59 0.46
C PHE A 87 -13.71 1.93 1.53
N MET A 88 -12.80 1.06 1.07
CA MET A 88 -11.87 0.29 1.91
C MET A 88 -10.38 0.52 1.57
N PRO A 89 -9.90 1.78 1.40
CA PRO A 89 -8.51 2.06 1.00
C PRO A 89 -7.47 1.59 2.04
N PHE A 90 -7.91 1.38 3.29
CA PHE A 90 -7.09 0.89 4.40
C PHE A 90 -7.59 -0.45 4.95
N SER A 91 -8.23 -1.26 4.10
CA SER A 91 -8.94 -2.50 4.45
C SER A 91 -10.13 -2.25 5.40
N THR A 92 -10.68 -3.30 5.99
CA THR A 92 -11.82 -3.23 6.93
C THR A 92 -11.71 -4.31 8.03
N GLY A 93 -12.64 -4.30 8.97
CA GLY A 93 -12.74 -5.30 10.02
C GLY A 93 -11.64 -5.23 11.07
N LYS A 94 -11.32 -6.37 11.70
CA LYS A 94 -10.39 -6.43 12.86
C LYS A 94 -8.97 -5.99 12.51
N GLN A 95 -8.58 -6.13 11.25
CA GLN A 95 -7.27 -5.80 10.72
C GLN A 95 -7.21 -4.45 9.98
N ILE A 96 -8.24 -3.61 10.08
CA ILE A 96 -8.24 -2.24 9.53
C ILE A 96 -7.03 -1.44 10.04
N CYS A 97 -6.47 -0.57 9.20
CA CYS A 97 -5.34 0.27 9.59
C CYS A 97 -5.62 1.04 10.89
N ALA A 98 -4.70 0.97 11.84
CA ALA A 98 -4.82 1.69 13.12
C ALA A 98 -4.68 3.21 12.95
N GLY A 99 -4.09 3.68 11.85
CA GLY A 99 -3.88 5.09 11.54
C GLY A 99 -4.91 5.70 10.58
N GLU A 100 -5.96 4.96 10.17
CA GLU A 100 -6.92 5.44 9.16
C GLU A 100 -7.56 6.80 9.52
N GLY A 101 -7.98 6.96 10.77
CA GLY A 101 -8.58 8.22 11.23
C GLY A 101 -7.62 9.42 11.17
N LEU A 102 -6.33 9.20 11.46
CA LEU A 102 -5.30 10.25 11.37
C LEU A 102 -4.98 10.57 9.90
N ALA A 103 -4.76 9.55 9.08
CA ALA A 103 -4.46 9.73 7.66
C ALA A 103 -5.55 10.54 6.94
N ARG A 104 -6.83 10.27 7.22
CA ARG A 104 -7.95 11.02 6.62
C ARG A 104 -8.01 12.47 7.11
N MET A 105 -7.63 12.72 8.37
CA MET A 105 -7.57 14.07 8.93
C MET A 105 -6.44 14.88 8.29
N GLU A 106 -5.24 14.29 8.20
CA GLU A 106 -4.08 14.88 7.56
C GLU A 106 -4.34 15.19 6.09
N LEU A 107 -4.85 14.23 5.31
CA LEU A 107 -5.19 14.43 3.90
C LEU A 107 -6.15 15.61 3.72
N PHE A 108 -7.19 15.69 4.56
CA PHE A 108 -8.18 16.75 4.46
C PHE A 108 -7.60 18.12 4.84
N LEU A 109 -6.91 18.21 5.98
CA LEU A 109 -6.37 19.47 6.48
C LEU A 109 -5.22 19.98 5.62
N PHE A 110 -4.27 19.13 5.25
CA PHE A 110 -3.18 19.54 4.36
C PHE A 110 -3.69 19.97 2.99
N LEU A 111 -4.61 19.22 2.37
CA LEU A 111 -5.16 19.61 1.08
C LEU A 111 -5.89 20.96 1.16
N THR A 112 -6.80 21.12 2.11
CA THR A 112 -7.58 22.36 2.24
C THR A 112 -6.71 23.55 2.56
N THR A 113 -5.74 23.41 3.47
CA THR A 113 -4.81 24.48 3.83
C THR A 113 -3.91 24.88 2.66
N ILE A 114 -3.41 23.91 1.86
CA ILE A 114 -2.66 24.21 0.63
C ILE A 114 -3.53 24.99 -0.36
N LEU A 115 -4.74 24.52 -0.65
CA LEU A 115 -5.62 25.14 -1.63
C LEU A 115 -6.11 26.54 -1.20
N GLN A 116 -6.20 26.81 0.09
CA GLN A 116 -6.52 28.15 0.62
C GLN A 116 -5.37 29.15 0.46
N ASN A 117 -4.12 28.67 0.46
CA ASN A 117 -2.93 29.53 0.43
C ASN A 117 -2.30 29.66 -0.95
N PHE A 118 -2.55 28.71 -1.86
CA PHE A 118 -1.83 28.62 -3.12
C PHE A 118 -2.75 28.35 -4.31
N LYS A 119 -2.40 28.97 -5.44
CA LYS A 119 -2.94 28.60 -6.75
C LYS A 119 -1.96 27.65 -7.43
N LEU A 120 -2.26 26.35 -7.40
CA LEU A 120 -1.42 25.33 -8.01
C LEU A 120 -1.52 25.41 -9.54
N LYS A 121 -0.37 25.33 -10.23
CA LYS A 121 -0.29 25.29 -11.69
C LYS A 121 0.62 24.15 -12.12
N SER A 122 0.10 23.27 -12.97
CA SER A 122 0.90 22.21 -13.58
C SER A 122 1.97 22.81 -14.50
N LEU A 123 3.17 22.23 -14.48
CA LEU A 123 4.28 22.56 -15.38
C LEU A 123 4.10 21.94 -16.77
N VAL A 124 3.25 20.92 -16.87
CA VAL A 124 2.89 20.24 -18.12
C VAL A 124 1.40 20.42 -18.41
N CYS A 125 0.99 20.20 -19.65
CA CYS A 125 -0.42 20.20 -20.01
C CYS A 125 -1.16 19.14 -19.17
N PRO A 126 -2.38 19.38 -18.68
CA PRO A 126 -3.14 18.40 -17.90
C PRO A 126 -3.28 17.03 -18.58
N LYS A 127 -3.31 16.99 -19.92
CA LYS A 127 -3.39 15.76 -20.71
C LYS A 127 -2.10 14.93 -20.70
N ASP A 128 -0.98 15.56 -20.37
CA ASP A 128 0.35 14.97 -20.35
C ASP A 128 0.81 14.62 -18.91
N ILE A 129 -0.05 14.83 -17.91
CA ILE A 129 0.22 14.42 -16.53
C ILE A 129 0.16 12.90 -16.48
N ASP A 130 1.28 12.28 -16.14
CA ASP A 130 1.32 10.85 -15.85
C ASP A 130 0.64 10.60 -14.50
N ILE A 131 -0.53 9.98 -14.55
CA ILE A 131 -1.32 9.58 -13.38
C ILE A 131 -1.11 8.10 -13.04
N ASN A 132 -0.22 7.40 -13.74
CA ASN A 132 0.09 6.03 -13.38
C ASN A 132 0.79 6.01 -12.02
N PRO A 133 0.40 5.11 -11.11
CA PRO A 133 1.02 4.99 -9.81
C PRO A 133 2.52 4.65 -9.97
N VAL A 134 3.38 5.50 -9.40
CA VAL A 134 4.85 5.30 -9.36
C VAL A 134 5.23 4.09 -8.51
N VAL A 135 4.38 3.75 -7.55
CA VAL A 135 4.52 2.62 -6.65
C VAL A 135 3.17 1.95 -6.48
N ASN A 136 2.99 0.78 -7.11
CA ASN A 136 1.91 -0.13 -6.71
C ASN A 136 2.40 -0.88 -5.48
N GLY A 137 1.83 -0.58 -4.31
CA GLY A 137 1.93 -1.48 -3.16
C GLY A 137 1.47 -2.88 -3.59
N LEU A 138 2.06 -3.93 -3.02
CA LEU A 138 1.70 -5.36 -3.15
C LEU A 138 0.94 -5.73 -4.46
N ALA A 139 1.66 -6.31 -5.43
CA ALA A 139 1.23 -6.81 -6.74
C ALA A 139 -0.29 -6.74 -7.07
N SER A 140 -0.63 -5.99 -8.13
CA SER A 140 -1.95 -6.10 -8.78
C SER A 140 -2.18 -7.55 -9.24
N LEU A 141 -3.31 -8.13 -8.84
CA LEU A 141 -3.65 -9.50 -9.20
C LEU A 141 -4.16 -9.55 -10.65
N PRO A 142 -3.71 -10.54 -11.46
CA PRO A 142 -4.28 -10.75 -12.78
C PRO A 142 -5.80 -11.02 -12.68
N PRO A 143 -6.58 -10.77 -13.75
CA PRO A 143 -8.05 -10.84 -13.73
C PRO A 143 -8.58 -12.29 -13.74
N LEU A 144 -8.10 -13.11 -12.80
CA LEU A 144 -8.42 -14.53 -12.63
C LEU A 144 -9.82 -14.75 -12.07
N SER A 145 -10.39 -13.74 -11.41
CA SER A 145 -11.76 -13.77 -10.90
C SER A 145 -12.81 -13.99 -12.00
N LYS A 146 -12.50 -13.60 -13.25
CA LYS A 146 -13.37 -13.88 -14.42
C LYS A 146 -13.49 -15.37 -14.75
N VAL A 147 -12.50 -16.17 -14.35
CA VAL A 147 -12.43 -17.61 -14.64
C VAL A 147 -12.84 -18.43 -13.42
N TYR A 148 -12.32 -18.07 -12.24
CA TYR A 148 -12.46 -18.88 -11.02
C TYR A 148 -13.49 -18.33 -10.03
N GLY A 149 -14.10 -17.18 -10.32
CA GLY A 149 -15.07 -16.54 -9.43
C GLY A 149 -14.43 -15.69 -8.33
N PRO A 150 -15.22 -15.25 -7.32
CA PRO A 150 -14.78 -14.29 -6.30
C PRO A 150 -13.86 -14.89 -5.23
N VAL A 151 -13.73 -16.22 -5.16
CA VAL A 151 -12.86 -16.92 -4.22
C VAL A 151 -12.10 -18.00 -4.99
N PHE A 152 -10.78 -17.92 -4.99
CA PHE A 152 -9.93 -18.87 -5.71
C PHE A 152 -8.58 -19.05 -5.06
N THR A 153 -7.89 -20.14 -5.40
CA THR A 153 -6.58 -20.47 -4.82
C THR A 153 -5.47 -20.23 -5.84
N LEU A 154 -4.43 -19.53 -5.41
CA LEU A 154 -3.15 -19.43 -6.09
C LEU A 154 -2.08 -20.16 -5.29
N TYR A 155 -1.19 -20.86 -5.98
CA TYR A 155 0.01 -21.40 -5.36
C TYR A 155 1.15 -20.40 -5.52
N LEU A 156 1.54 -19.80 -4.40
CA LEU A 156 2.67 -18.90 -4.31
C LEU A 156 3.86 -19.73 -3.84
N GLY A 157 4.65 -20.23 -4.79
CA GLY A 157 5.57 -21.33 -4.56
C GLY A 157 4.81 -22.61 -4.21
N MET A 158 5.13 -23.22 -3.06
CA MET A 158 4.43 -24.41 -2.54
C MET A 158 3.26 -24.07 -1.61
N ARG A 159 2.98 -22.79 -1.36
CA ARG A 159 1.99 -22.36 -0.37
C ARG A 159 0.65 -22.06 -1.04
N PRO A 160 -0.43 -22.78 -0.70
CA PRO A 160 -1.76 -22.41 -1.15
C PRO A 160 -2.13 -21.06 -0.52
N THR A 161 -2.57 -20.14 -1.35
CA THR A 161 -3.02 -18.81 -0.97
C THR A 161 -4.41 -18.58 -1.54
N VAL A 162 -5.39 -18.34 -0.67
CA VAL A 162 -6.74 -18.01 -1.08
C VAL A 162 -6.80 -16.52 -1.40
N VAL A 163 -7.35 -16.19 -2.57
CA VAL A 163 -7.62 -14.82 -2.99
C VAL A 163 -9.11 -14.55 -2.85
N LEU A 164 -9.44 -13.44 -2.19
CA LEU A 164 -10.79 -12.91 -2.09
C LEU A 164 -10.92 -11.69 -3.00
N HIS A 165 -11.88 -11.73 -3.92
CA HIS A 165 -12.08 -10.72 -4.95
C HIS A 165 -13.54 -10.27 -4.99
N GLY A 166 -13.74 -8.96 -5.04
CA GLY A 166 -15.05 -8.30 -5.05
C GLY A 166 -15.58 -8.04 -3.65
N TYR A 167 -16.43 -7.01 -3.55
CA TYR A 167 -16.93 -6.48 -2.28
C TYR A 167 -17.53 -7.56 -1.37
N GLU A 168 -18.42 -8.41 -1.89
CA GLU A 168 -19.13 -9.40 -1.07
C GLU A 168 -18.18 -10.38 -0.37
N ALA A 169 -17.22 -10.95 -1.10
CA ALA A 169 -16.27 -11.91 -0.52
C ALA A 169 -15.31 -11.23 0.47
N VAL A 170 -14.86 -10.02 0.17
CA VAL A 170 -13.96 -9.26 1.06
C VAL A 170 -14.69 -8.83 2.34
N LYS A 171 -15.91 -8.30 2.22
CA LYS A 171 -16.73 -7.86 3.34
C LYS A 171 -17.11 -9.05 4.23
N GLU A 172 -17.58 -10.16 3.65
CA GLU A 172 -17.93 -11.37 4.40
C GLU A 172 -16.73 -11.93 5.18
N ALA A 173 -15.55 -12.01 4.56
CA ALA A 173 -14.36 -12.53 5.25
C ALA A 173 -13.83 -11.59 6.34
N LEU A 174 -13.71 -10.29 6.05
CA LEU A 174 -13.05 -9.36 6.96
C LEU A 174 -13.96 -8.83 8.08
N ILE A 175 -15.27 -8.82 7.85
CA ILE A 175 -16.27 -8.31 8.80
C ILE A 175 -17.03 -9.49 9.44
N ASP A 176 -17.74 -10.27 8.62
CA ASP A 176 -18.68 -11.28 9.12
C ASP A 176 -17.93 -12.48 9.75
N HIS A 177 -16.79 -12.88 9.17
CA HIS A 177 -15.85 -13.88 9.70
C HIS A 177 -14.56 -13.25 10.26
N GLY A 178 -14.68 -12.06 10.84
CA GLY A 178 -13.53 -11.23 11.17
C GLY A 178 -12.57 -11.84 12.20
N GLU A 179 -12.98 -12.75 13.08
CA GLU A 179 -12.05 -13.47 13.99
C GLU A 179 -11.27 -14.55 13.23
N GLU A 180 -11.96 -15.31 12.39
CA GLU A 180 -11.40 -16.43 11.64
C GLU A 180 -10.37 -15.95 10.61
N PHE A 181 -10.57 -14.78 10.01
CA PHE A 181 -9.61 -14.14 9.09
C PHE A 181 -8.70 -13.11 9.78
N ALA A 182 -8.62 -13.09 11.11
CA ALA A 182 -7.82 -12.11 11.85
C ALA A 182 -6.32 -12.42 11.88
N GLY A 183 -5.86 -13.59 11.43
CA GLY A 183 -4.43 -13.93 11.46
C GLY A 183 -3.63 -13.09 10.45
N ARG A 184 -2.33 -12.94 10.69
CA ARG A 184 -1.34 -12.41 9.74
C ARG A 184 -0.61 -13.56 9.06
N GLY A 185 -0.54 -13.50 7.74
CA GLY A 185 0.20 -14.47 6.93
C GLY A 185 1.68 -14.47 7.26
N SER A 186 2.31 -15.65 7.26
CA SER A 186 3.75 -15.78 7.49
C SER A 186 4.53 -15.61 6.18
N PHE A 187 5.26 -14.50 6.08
CA PHE A 187 6.12 -14.18 4.94
C PHE A 187 7.56 -13.97 5.41
N PRO A 188 8.57 -14.45 4.66
CA PRO A 188 9.98 -14.24 4.99
C PRO A 188 10.33 -12.77 5.25
N VAL A 189 9.72 -11.84 4.51
CA VAL A 189 9.86 -10.39 4.74
C VAL A 189 9.37 -9.98 6.12
N ALA A 190 8.20 -10.42 6.56
CA ALA A 190 7.66 -10.05 7.87
C ALA A 190 8.59 -10.47 9.03
N GLU A 191 9.23 -11.63 8.91
CA GLU A 191 10.22 -12.13 9.86
C GLU A 191 11.53 -11.31 9.81
N ARG A 192 12.00 -10.94 8.62
CA ARG A 192 13.22 -10.15 8.44
C ARG A 192 13.08 -8.70 8.89
N PHE A 193 11.92 -8.07 8.70
CA PHE A 193 11.71 -6.65 9.00
C PHE A 193 11.51 -6.39 10.49
N ASN A 194 10.65 -7.16 11.15
CA ASN A 194 10.29 -6.89 12.55
C ASN A 194 10.18 -8.17 13.41
N LYS A 195 10.62 -9.33 12.92
CA LYS A 195 10.54 -10.62 13.65
C LYS A 195 9.13 -10.95 14.14
N GLY A 196 8.10 -10.49 13.40
CA GLY A 196 6.70 -10.63 13.81
C GLY A 196 6.31 -9.85 15.08
N LEU A 197 6.96 -8.70 15.33
CA LEU A 197 6.66 -7.79 16.45
C LEU A 197 5.85 -6.57 15.99
N GLY A 198 5.30 -5.84 16.97
CA GLY A 198 4.50 -4.64 16.75
C GLY A 198 3.04 -4.96 16.42
N ILE A 199 2.42 -4.20 15.51
CA ILE A 199 1.00 -4.34 15.14
C ILE A 199 0.84 -4.97 13.75
N VAL A 200 1.69 -4.56 12.80
CA VAL A 200 1.52 -4.90 11.38
C VAL A 200 1.77 -6.38 11.10
N PHE A 201 2.80 -6.97 11.72
CA PHE A 201 3.27 -8.34 11.45
C PHE A 201 3.09 -9.31 12.63
N SER A 202 2.41 -8.90 13.70
CA SER A 202 2.18 -9.74 14.89
C SER A 202 0.91 -10.58 14.76
N ASN A 203 0.84 -11.66 15.55
CA ASN A 203 -0.31 -12.57 15.64
C ASN A 203 -0.75 -12.83 17.08
N GLY A 204 -1.93 -13.44 17.25
CA GLY A 204 -2.41 -14.00 18.52
C GLY A 204 -2.65 -12.97 19.62
N SER A 205 -2.48 -13.38 20.88
CA SER A 205 -2.69 -12.53 22.07
C SER A 205 -1.81 -11.28 22.04
N ARG A 206 -0.54 -11.41 21.63
CA ARG A 206 0.40 -10.29 21.51
C ARG A 206 -0.14 -9.20 20.59
N TRP A 207 -0.64 -9.57 19.41
CA TRP A 207 -1.27 -8.63 18.49
C TRP A 207 -2.53 -8.01 19.10
N LYS A 208 -3.42 -8.82 19.69
CA LYS A 208 -4.67 -8.34 20.30
C LYS A 208 -4.38 -7.31 21.40
N GLU A 209 -3.44 -7.58 22.29
CA GLU A 209 -3.05 -6.71 23.39
C GLU A 209 -2.35 -5.45 22.90
N THR A 210 -1.34 -5.57 22.02
CA THR A 210 -0.57 -4.44 21.50
C THR A 210 -1.46 -3.52 20.68
N ARG A 211 -2.29 -4.06 19.78
CA ARG A 211 -3.24 -3.28 18.99
C ARG A 211 -4.28 -2.59 19.86
N ARG A 212 -4.86 -3.30 20.85
CA ARG A 212 -5.82 -2.70 21.78
C ARG A 212 -5.18 -1.56 22.57
N PHE A 213 -3.99 -1.77 23.12
CA PHE A 213 -3.24 -0.74 23.82
C PHE A 213 -2.98 0.47 22.90
N THR A 214 -2.45 0.25 21.70
CA THR A 214 -2.15 1.35 20.77
C THR A 214 -3.40 2.11 20.34
N LEU A 215 -4.50 1.45 19.99
CA LEU A 215 -5.75 2.14 19.63
C LEU A 215 -6.32 2.94 20.81
N MET A 216 -6.25 2.39 22.03
CA MET A 216 -6.64 3.11 23.25
C MET A 216 -5.76 4.33 23.50
N THR A 217 -4.43 4.18 23.36
CA THR A 217 -3.47 5.26 23.52
C THR A 217 -3.66 6.35 22.47
N LEU A 218 -3.81 6.00 21.19
CA LEU A 218 -4.07 6.95 20.12
C LEU A 218 -5.38 7.73 20.36
N ARG A 219 -6.44 7.06 20.80
CA ARG A 219 -7.69 7.72 21.19
C ARG A 219 -7.53 8.64 22.40
N ASN A 220 -6.71 8.25 23.38
CA ASN A 220 -6.43 9.05 24.57
C ASN A 220 -5.55 10.28 24.26
N LEU A 221 -4.54 10.14 23.40
CA LEU A 221 -3.70 11.22 22.89
C LEU A 221 -4.49 12.21 22.01
N GLY A 222 -5.66 11.80 21.53
CA GLY A 222 -6.66 12.68 20.95
C GLY A 222 -7.00 12.40 19.50
N MET A 223 -6.84 11.16 19.03
CA MET A 223 -7.33 10.78 17.70
C MET A 223 -8.85 10.98 17.65
N GLY A 224 -9.30 11.99 16.90
CA GLY A 224 -10.70 12.45 16.87
C GLY A 224 -11.06 13.50 17.94
N LYS A 225 -10.08 14.09 18.62
CA LYS A 225 -10.23 15.21 19.56
C LYS A 225 -9.37 16.40 19.11
N ARG A 226 -9.58 17.56 19.74
CA ARG A 226 -8.91 18.82 19.42
C ARG A 226 -7.38 18.73 19.49
N SER A 227 -6.80 17.94 20.39
CA SER A 227 -5.33 17.90 20.57
C SER A 227 -4.54 17.37 19.36
N ILE A 228 -4.99 16.28 18.70
CA ILE A 228 -4.30 15.80 17.48
C ILE A 228 -4.65 16.69 16.29
N GLU A 229 -5.88 17.19 16.24
CA GLU A 229 -6.26 18.18 15.22
C GLU A 229 -5.35 19.42 15.28
N ASP A 230 -5.06 19.93 16.48
CA ASP A 230 -4.16 21.06 16.69
C ASP A 230 -2.74 20.74 16.19
N CYS A 231 -2.22 19.53 16.45
CA CYS A 231 -0.92 19.10 15.91
C CYS A 231 -0.89 19.07 14.37
N VAL A 232 -1.96 18.55 13.74
CA VAL A 232 -2.06 18.51 12.27
C VAL A 232 -2.19 19.92 11.70
N GLN A 233 -2.97 20.79 12.36
CA GLN A 233 -3.12 22.19 11.95
C GLN A 233 -1.81 22.98 12.09
N GLU A 234 -1.07 22.81 13.18
CA GLU A 234 0.26 23.40 13.35
C GLU A 234 1.19 22.96 12.22
N GLU A 235 1.25 21.66 11.94
CA GLU A 235 2.12 21.14 10.90
C GLU A 235 1.67 21.58 9.49
N ALA A 236 0.37 21.77 9.27
CA ALA A 236 -0.16 22.35 8.04
C ALA A 236 0.32 23.80 7.82
N GLN A 237 0.41 24.61 8.89
CA GLN A 237 0.99 25.96 8.80
C GLN A 237 2.48 25.90 8.48
N CYS A 238 3.23 25.01 9.13
CA CYS A 238 4.65 24.81 8.81
C CYS A 238 4.86 24.40 7.34
N LEU A 239 4.03 23.49 6.85
CA LEU A 239 4.04 23.06 5.45
C LEU A 239 3.79 24.23 4.49
N VAL A 240 2.83 25.11 4.81
CA VAL A 240 2.59 26.33 4.02
C VAL A 240 3.82 27.22 3.99
N GLU A 241 4.48 27.45 5.13
CA GLU A 241 5.68 28.30 5.14
C GLU A 241 6.83 27.71 4.32
N GLU A 242 7.02 26.39 4.35
CA GLU A 242 8.02 25.74 3.51
C GLU A 242 7.68 25.82 2.02
N LEU A 243 6.40 25.68 1.66
CA LEU A 243 5.96 25.89 0.28
C LEU A 243 6.12 27.35 -0.16
N ARG A 244 5.89 28.34 0.72
CA ARG A 244 6.11 29.77 0.39
C ARG A 244 7.57 30.07 0.07
N LYS A 245 8.53 29.39 0.70
CA LYS A 245 9.97 29.55 0.42
C LYS A 245 10.36 29.19 -1.00
N THR A 246 9.53 28.43 -1.73
CA THR A 246 9.75 28.15 -3.16
C THR A 246 9.56 29.39 -4.05
N ASN A 247 8.95 30.47 -3.54
CA ASN A 247 8.66 31.72 -4.26
C ASN A 247 7.95 31.49 -5.61
N GLY A 248 7.10 30.46 -5.68
CA GLY A 248 6.37 30.10 -6.90
C GLY A 248 7.25 29.52 -8.01
N SER A 249 8.51 29.22 -7.74
CA SER A 249 9.37 28.51 -8.67
C SER A 249 8.91 27.05 -8.83
N PRO A 250 9.07 26.46 -10.03
CA PRO A 250 8.86 25.04 -10.24
C PRO A 250 9.64 24.19 -9.23
N CYS A 251 8.96 23.34 -8.47
CA CYS A 251 9.58 22.46 -7.48
C CYS A 251 8.97 21.05 -7.51
N ASP A 252 9.77 20.04 -7.17
CA ASP A 252 9.26 18.71 -6.84
C ASP A 252 8.76 18.71 -5.38
N PRO A 253 7.45 18.58 -5.13
CA PRO A 253 6.89 18.67 -3.79
C PRO A 253 7.01 17.36 -3.00
N THR A 254 7.48 16.26 -3.60
CA THR A 254 7.49 14.92 -3.01
C THR A 254 8.07 14.90 -1.60
N PHE A 255 9.21 15.58 -1.42
CA PHE A 255 9.89 15.59 -0.14
C PHE A 255 9.19 16.50 0.88
N ILE A 256 8.78 17.71 0.46
CA ILE A 256 8.10 18.68 1.32
C ILE A 256 6.78 18.12 1.85
N LEU A 257 6.00 17.48 0.97
CA LEU A 257 4.74 16.83 1.34
C LEU A 257 4.96 15.57 2.18
N GLY A 258 6.10 14.88 2.03
CA GLY A 258 6.47 13.74 2.87
C GLY A 258 6.88 14.12 4.30
N CYS A 259 7.42 15.31 4.51
CA CYS A 259 7.80 15.80 5.84
C CYS A 259 6.60 15.95 6.77
N ALA A 260 5.52 16.57 6.30
CA ALA A 260 4.37 16.92 7.13
C ALA A 260 3.75 15.72 7.88
N PRO A 261 3.31 14.62 7.23
CA PRO A 261 2.74 13.47 7.94
C PRO A 261 3.75 12.82 8.89
N CYS A 262 5.04 12.76 8.53
CA CYS A 262 6.06 12.22 9.43
C CYS A 262 6.28 13.09 10.67
N ASN A 263 6.24 14.42 10.52
CA ASN A 263 6.33 15.32 11.66
C ASN A 263 5.10 15.23 12.57
N VAL A 264 3.89 15.05 12.02
CA VAL A 264 2.70 14.80 12.86
C VAL A 264 2.92 13.56 13.72
N ILE A 265 3.43 12.46 13.14
CA ILE A 265 3.76 11.26 13.90
C ILE A 265 4.87 11.52 14.93
N CYS A 266 5.91 12.27 14.59
CA CYS A 266 6.96 12.67 15.53
C CYS A 266 6.41 13.49 16.71
N SER A 267 5.53 14.46 16.45
CA SER A 267 4.88 15.25 17.48
C SER A 267 4.01 14.38 18.41
N ILE A 268 3.30 13.39 17.87
CA ILE A 268 2.49 12.49 18.68
C ILE A 268 3.38 11.60 19.57
N ILE A 269 4.44 11.00 19.01
CA ILE A 269 5.27 10.00 19.71
C ILE A 269 6.31 10.64 20.62
N PHE A 270 7.01 11.67 20.13
CA PHE A 270 8.16 12.29 20.80
C PHE A 270 7.81 13.61 21.47
N GLN A 271 6.59 14.13 21.28
CA GLN A 271 6.19 15.48 21.73
C GLN A 271 7.13 16.56 21.19
N ASN A 272 7.72 16.30 20.01
CA ASN A 272 8.65 17.20 19.36
C ASN A 272 8.53 17.08 17.83
N ARG A 273 8.67 18.21 17.15
CA ARG A 273 8.72 18.31 15.69
C ARG A 273 10.14 18.62 15.21
N PHE A 274 10.45 18.27 13.98
CA PHE A 274 11.73 18.57 13.36
C PHE A 274 11.60 19.71 12.35
N ASP A 275 12.66 20.51 12.23
CA ASP A 275 12.81 21.45 11.13
C ASP A 275 12.93 20.68 9.80
N TYR A 276 12.36 21.21 8.72
CA TYR A 276 12.35 20.53 7.42
C TYR A 276 13.74 20.42 6.79
N LYS A 277 14.73 21.15 7.33
CA LYS A 277 16.13 21.10 6.94
C LYS A 277 16.99 20.33 7.94
N ASP A 278 16.40 19.80 9.01
CA ASP A 278 17.14 19.00 9.98
C ASP A 278 17.70 17.73 9.32
N LYS A 279 19.02 17.59 9.35
CA LYS A 279 19.71 16.51 8.62
C LYS A 279 19.34 15.12 9.15
N TYR A 280 19.06 14.98 10.44
CA TYR A 280 18.67 13.69 11.02
C TYR A 280 17.26 13.31 10.56
N PHE A 281 16.34 14.26 10.55
CA PHE A 281 14.99 14.07 10.06
C PHE A 281 14.98 13.74 8.56
N LEU A 282 15.77 14.47 7.77
CA LEU A 282 15.91 14.22 6.33
C LEU A 282 16.47 12.82 6.03
N ASP A 283 17.50 12.38 6.76
CA ASP A 283 18.05 11.04 6.60
C ASP A 283 17.05 9.97 7.03
N PHE A 284 16.34 10.17 8.15
CA PHE A 284 15.27 9.29 8.61
C PHE A 284 14.16 9.12 7.56
N LEU A 285 13.66 10.22 6.98
CA LEU A 285 12.67 10.19 5.90
C LEU A 285 13.18 9.46 4.66
N LYS A 286 14.43 9.69 4.29
CA LYS A 286 15.06 8.99 3.17
C LYS A 286 15.08 7.49 3.42
N LYS A 287 15.43 7.04 4.63
CA LYS A 287 15.40 5.62 5.01
C LYS A 287 14.00 5.03 5.00
N LEU A 288 13.00 5.78 5.49
CA LEU A 288 11.59 5.36 5.40
C LEU A 288 11.14 5.18 3.95
N ASN A 289 11.44 6.13 3.08
CA ASN A 289 11.08 6.05 1.66
C ASN A 289 11.84 4.94 0.91
N GLU A 290 13.13 4.76 1.20
CA GLU A 290 13.92 3.63 0.67
C GLU A 290 13.28 2.29 1.07
N ASN A 291 12.90 2.14 2.34
CA ASN A 291 12.22 0.93 2.81
C ASN A 291 10.89 0.69 2.10
N PHE A 292 10.07 1.73 1.93
CA PHE A 292 8.79 1.61 1.22
C PHE A 292 8.99 1.20 -0.24
N ARG A 293 9.95 1.82 -0.95
CA ARG A 293 10.32 1.45 -2.32
C ARG A 293 10.83 0.02 -2.44
N ILE A 294 11.57 -0.47 -1.44
CA ILE A 294 12.07 -1.85 -1.40
C ILE A 294 10.89 -2.80 -1.16
N LEU A 295 10.00 -2.51 -0.20
CA LEU A 295 8.78 -3.28 0.09
C LEU A 295 7.85 -3.37 -1.12
N SER A 296 7.76 -2.32 -1.92
CA SER A 296 6.96 -2.30 -3.14
C SER A 296 7.70 -2.85 -4.37
N SER A 297 8.96 -3.25 -4.26
CA SER A 297 9.73 -3.71 -5.41
C SER A 297 9.28 -5.11 -5.85
N PRO A 298 9.23 -5.38 -7.17
CA PRO A 298 8.94 -6.72 -7.67
C PRO A 298 9.88 -7.78 -7.10
N TRP A 299 11.16 -7.46 -6.91
CA TRP A 299 12.14 -8.38 -6.33
C TRP A 299 11.79 -8.83 -4.92
N LEU A 300 11.34 -7.93 -4.05
CA LEU A 300 11.01 -8.29 -2.68
C LEU A 300 9.65 -9.02 -2.62
N GLN A 301 8.69 -8.58 -3.44
CA GLN A 301 7.42 -9.27 -3.60
C GLN A 301 7.64 -10.69 -4.15
N GLU A 302 8.44 -10.87 -5.20
CA GLU A 302 8.79 -12.17 -5.77
C GLU A 302 9.60 -13.03 -4.79
N ALA A 303 10.54 -12.44 -4.04
CA ALA A 303 11.31 -13.17 -3.02
C ALA A 303 10.42 -13.72 -1.89
N ASP A 304 9.35 -13.00 -1.53
CA ASP A 304 8.31 -13.47 -0.61
C ASP A 304 7.51 -14.64 -1.18
N LEU A 305 7.30 -14.67 -2.50
CA LEU A 305 6.62 -15.76 -3.22
C LEU A 305 7.55 -16.96 -3.47
N SER A 306 8.86 -16.72 -3.55
CA SER A 306 9.87 -17.71 -3.92
C SER A 306 10.71 -18.14 -2.71
N THR A 307 10.07 -18.81 -1.74
CA THR A 307 10.83 -19.74 -0.90
C THR A 307 10.64 -21.15 -1.43
N LEU A 308 11.63 -21.56 -2.26
CA LEU A 308 11.91 -22.86 -2.88
C LEU A 308 11.46 -23.06 -4.35
N HIS A 309 12.48 -22.93 -5.21
CA HIS A 309 12.70 -23.48 -6.55
C HIS A 309 11.83 -23.03 -7.74
N LEU A 310 12.56 -22.69 -8.80
CA LEU A 310 12.11 -22.42 -10.16
C LEU A 310 11.24 -23.56 -10.69
N ASN A 311 10.19 -23.18 -11.42
CA ASN A 311 9.31 -24.00 -12.24
C ASN A 311 8.18 -24.75 -11.51
N SER A 312 7.09 -24.06 -11.18
CA SER A 312 5.76 -24.34 -11.77
C SER A 312 4.66 -23.55 -11.02
N LEU A 313 4.04 -22.58 -11.69
CA LEU A 313 2.70 -22.10 -11.31
C LEU A 313 1.73 -23.25 -11.58
N GLN A 314 1.39 -24.04 -10.56
CA GLN A 314 0.37 -25.08 -10.67
C GLN A 314 -0.97 -24.49 -10.23
N PHE A 315 -1.94 -24.50 -11.14
CA PHE A 315 -3.32 -24.09 -10.87
C PHE A 315 -4.14 -25.35 -10.55
N LEU A 316 -4.80 -25.36 -9.39
CA LEU A 316 -5.84 -26.34 -9.09
C LEU A 316 -7.13 -25.58 -8.78
N PRO A 317 -8.23 -25.81 -9.53
CA PRO A 317 -9.54 -25.41 -9.06
C PRO A 317 -9.86 -26.22 -7.79
N LEU A 318 -10.33 -25.55 -6.73
CA LEU A 318 -10.89 -26.25 -5.58
C LEU A 318 -12.12 -27.01 -6.08
N SER A 319 -12.05 -28.34 -6.07
CA SER A 319 -13.20 -29.20 -6.29
C SER A 319 -14.21 -28.98 -5.16
N SER A 320 -15.47 -28.78 -5.51
CA SER A 320 -16.61 -28.88 -4.60
C SER A 320 -16.51 -30.15 -3.73
N CYS A 321 -16.74 -30.00 -2.42
CA CYS A 321 -16.62 -31.08 -1.43
C CYS A 321 -17.20 -32.42 -1.90
N PRO A 322 -16.42 -33.51 -1.90
CA PRO A 322 -16.98 -34.86 -1.85
C PRO A 322 -17.45 -35.15 -0.42
N GLU A 323 -18.64 -35.73 -0.29
CA GLU A 323 -19.14 -36.26 0.98
C GLU A 323 -18.11 -37.17 1.67
N HIS A 324 -18.04 -37.02 2.99
CA HIS A 324 -17.30 -37.82 3.96
C HIS A 324 -16.70 -39.15 3.46
N ARG A 325 -15.37 -39.22 3.43
CA ARG A 325 -14.66 -40.43 3.86
C ARG A 325 -13.30 -40.07 4.45
N GLY A 326 -13.10 -40.43 5.71
CA GLY A 326 -11.91 -40.11 6.49
C GLY A 326 -10.65 -40.70 5.88
N SER A 327 -9.82 -39.83 5.29
CA SER A 327 -8.37 -39.99 5.26
C SER A 327 -7.77 -38.63 4.86
N GLY A 328 -6.87 -38.08 5.67
CA GLY A 328 -6.24 -36.78 5.46
C GLY A 328 -5.24 -36.77 4.31
N ARG A 329 -5.69 -37.02 3.08
CA ARG A 329 -4.83 -37.01 1.89
C ARG A 329 -5.62 -36.41 0.71
N TRP A 330 -5.07 -35.33 0.14
CA TRP A 330 -5.61 -34.66 -1.04
C TRP A 330 -5.77 -35.63 -2.23
N PRO A 331 -6.87 -35.60 -2.99
CA PRO A 331 -6.96 -36.33 -4.24
C PRO A 331 -6.15 -35.61 -5.34
N LEU A 332 -5.03 -36.21 -5.74
CA LEU A 332 -4.26 -35.83 -6.93
C LEU A 332 -5.00 -36.32 -8.18
N THR A 333 -5.90 -35.52 -8.73
CA THR A 333 -6.33 -35.68 -10.13
C THR A 333 -6.01 -34.40 -10.90
N THR A 334 -4.98 -34.46 -11.72
CA THR A 334 -4.42 -33.36 -12.50
C THR A 334 -5.16 -33.23 -13.83
N SER A 335 -5.95 -32.16 -13.99
CA SER A 335 -6.29 -31.64 -15.33
C SER A 335 -5.49 -30.37 -15.57
N LEU A 336 -4.47 -30.46 -16.42
CA LEU A 336 -3.64 -29.32 -16.84
C LEU A 336 -4.46 -28.40 -17.74
N VAL A 337 -4.74 -27.17 -17.30
CA VAL A 337 -5.28 -26.12 -18.17
C VAL A 337 -4.11 -25.19 -18.59
N PRO A 338 -3.76 -25.13 -19.88
CA PRO A 338 -2.68 -24.27 -20.35
C PRO A 338 -3.06 -22.78 -20.32
N TRP A 339 -2.06 -21.94 -20.09
CA TRP A 339 -2.12 -20.47 -20.11
C TRP A 339 -2.83 -19.93 -21.37
N PRO A 340 -3.78 -18.97 -21.26
CA PRO A 340 -4.30 -18.26 -22.42
C PRO A 340 -3.18 -17.44 -23.06
N ARG A 341 -2.64 -17.91 -24.19
CA ARG A 341 -1.69 -17.14 -25.02
C ARG A 341 -2.46 -15.99 -25.68
N GLY A 342 -2.60 -14.87 -24.98
CA GLY A 342 -3.27 -13.69 -25.55
C GLY A 342 -3.43 -12.47 -24.65
N LEU A 343 -3.01 -12.50 -23.38
CA LEU A 343 -3.27 -11.41 -22.40
C LEU A 343 -2.00 -10.74 -21.84
N LEU A 344 -0.89 -10.75 -22.57
CA LEU A 344 0.26 -9.91 -22.23
C LEU A 344 0.05 -8.51 -22.82
N PRO A 345 0.07 -7.42 -22.01
CA PRO A 345 0.23 -6.08 -22.54
C PRO A 345 1.56 -6.02 -23.29
N GLN A 346 1.54 -5.65 -24.57
CA GLN A 346 2.78 -5.35 -25.27
C GLN A 346 3.43 -4.13 -24.60
N SER A 347 4.59 -4.34 -23.97
CA SER A 347 5.41 -3.26 -23.47
C SER A 347 5.88 -2.41 -24.67
N LYS A 348 5.26 -1.24 -24.83
CA LYS A 348 5.83 -0.22 -25.73
C LYS A 348 7.14 0.23 -25.10
N LYS A 349 8.25 0.02 -25.82
CA LYS A 349 9.56 0.58 -25.47
C LYS A 349 9.40 2.09 -25.17
N PRO A 350 9.98 2.62 -24.09
CA PRO A 350 9.96 4.06 -23.84
C PRO A 350 10.60 4.77 -25.04
N LYS A 351 9.89 5.76 -25.59
CA LYS A 351 10.46 6.68 -26.59
C LYS A 351 11.54 7.49 -25.89
N SER A 352 12.75 7.48 -26.45
CA SER A 352 13.85 8.34 -26.04
C SER A 352 13.42 9.81 -26.03
N VAL A 353 13.50 10.45 -24.87
CA VAL A 353 13.40 11.92 -24.75
C VAL A 353 14.71 12.52 -25.30
N PRO A 354 14.68 13.55 -26.17
CA PRO A 354 15.91 14.17 -26.64
C PRO A 354 16.62 14.88 -25.47
N ALA A 355 17.91 14.59 -25.29
CA ALA A 355 18.79 15.41 -24.47
C ALA A 355 18.89 16.81 -25.10
N ALA A 356 18.50 17.85 -24.37
CA ALA A 356 18.84 19.22 -24.75
C ALA A 356 20.31 19.49 -24.37
N LYS A 357 21.10 19.91 -25.37
CA LYS A 357 22.53 20.24 -25.27
C LYS A 357 22.80 21.36 -24.27
N LEU A 358 23.87 21.22 -23.49
CA LEU A 358 24.76 22.31 -23.08
C LEU A 358 26.19 21.77 -22.97
N GLU A 359 27.13 22.58 -23.44
CA GLU A 359 28.50 22.26 -23.85
C GLU A 359 29.45 21.84 -22.70
N ASP A 360 30.42 21.00 -23.04
CA ASP A 360 31.45 20.45 -22.15
C ASP A 360 32.38 21.52 -21.55
N LYS A 361 32.59 21.43 -20.23
CA LYS A 361 33.88 21.76 -19.60
C LYS A 361 34.21 20.70 -18.54
N PRO A 362 35.42 20.10 -18.56
CA PRO A 362 35.77 19.06 -17.60
C PRO A 362 36.24 19.71 -16.29
N VAL A 363 35.67 19.28 -15.16
CA VAL A 363 36.25 19.52 -13.83
C VAL A 363 36.66 18.17 -13.25
N SER A 364 37.97 17.95 -13.17
CA SER A 364 38.60 16.81 -12.52
C SER A 364 38.55 16.95 -11.00
N LEU A 365 37.87 16.04 -10.31
CA LEU A 365 37.95 15.89 -8.84
C LEU A 365 38.74 14.61 -8.51
N GLY A 366 39.93 14.80 -7.94
CA GLY A 366 40.83 13.72 -7.53
C GLY A 366 40.34 12.99 -6.29
N LEU A 367 40.31 11.65 -6.37
CA LEU A 367 40.00 10.75 -5.25
C LEU A 367 41.13 10.73 -4.21
N ARG A 368 40.76 10.68 -2.92
CA ARG A 368 41.72 10.69 -1.80
C ARG A 368 42.40 9.33 -1.65
N LYS A 369 43.65 9.34 -1.16
CA LYS A 369 44.54 8.16 -1.02
C LYS A 369 43.91 6.93 -0.31
N GLY A 370 42.91 7.12 0.56
CA GLY A 370 42.21 6.02 1.23
C GLY A 370 41.24 5.22 0.34
N GLU A 371 40.67 5.83 -0.71
CA GLU A 371 39.72 5.18 -1.62
C GLU A 371 40.42 4.28 -2.65
N LYS A 372 41.71 4.54 -2.93
CA LYS A 372 42.54 3.70 -3.81
C LYS A 372 42.92 2.37 -3.15
N GLU A 373 43.08 2.33 -1.83
CA GLU A 373 43.43 1.11 -1.09
C GLU A 373 42.22 0.16 -0.98
N GLN A 374 41.01 0.71 -0.74
CA GLN A 374 39.77 -0.08 -0.71
C GLN A 374 39.38 -0.64 -2.09
N GLN A 375 39.58 0.13 -3.17
CA GLN A 375 39.34 -0.36 -4.53
C GLN A 375 40.33 -1.49 -4.92
N LYS A 376 41.57 -1.45 -4.42
CA LYS A 376 42.57 -2.49 -4.66
C LYS A 376 42.21 -3.80 -3.93
N GLN A 377 41.71 -3.72 -2.70
CA GLN A 377 41.22 -4.88 -1.95
C GLN A 377 39.96 -5.50 -2.59
N LEU A 378 39.02 -4.69 -3.07
CA LEU A 378 37.80 -5.17 -3.74
C LEU A 378 38.12 -5.89 -5.06
N ASN A 379 39.07 -5.39 -5.84
CA ASN A 379 39.49 -6.01 -7.09
C ASN A 379 40.26 -7.32 -6.88
N THR A 380 40.97 -7.46 -5.75
CA THR A 380 41.72 -8.69 -5.42
C THR A 380 40.76 -9.81 -4.97
N LEU A 381 39.70 -9.46 -4.25
CA LEU A 381 38.63 -10.39 -3.85
C LEU A 381 37.78 -10.88 -5.05
N THR A 382 37.67 -10.07 -6.10
CA THR A 382 36.89 -10.42 -7.29
C THR A 382 37.63 -11.41 -8.20
N GLN A 383 38.97 -11.42 -8.18
CA GLN A 383 39.76 -12.40 -8.96
C GLN A 383 39.80 -13.80 -8.34
N TYR A 384 39.54 -13.97 -7.05
CA TYR A 384 39.54 -15.29 -6.38
C TYR A 384 38.19 -16.03 -6.43
N LYS A 385 37.13 -15.43 -7.00
CA LYS A 385 35.82 -16.08 -7.17
C LYS A 385 35.51 -16.53 -8.60
N MET A 386 36.48 -16.45 -9.52
CA MET A 386 36.36 -16.96 -10.90
C MET A 386 37.48 -17.93 -11.29
N LYS A 387 37.81 -18.87 -10.40
CA LYS A 387 38.44 -20.15 -10.76
C LYS A 387 37.84 -21.28 -9.92
#